data_AF-A0A7W0AQE4-F1
#
_entry.id   AF-A0A7W0AQE4-F1
#
_cell.length_a   1.000
_cell.length_b   1.000
_cell.length_c   1.000
_cell.angle_alpha   90.00
_cell.angle_beta   90.00
_cell.angle_gamma   90.00
#
_symmetry.space_group_name_H-M   'P 1'
#
loop_
_entity.id
_entity.type
_entity.pdbx_description
1 polymer ?
#
loop_
_entity_poly.entity_id
_entity_poly.type
_entity_poly.pdbx_seq_one_letter_code
_entity_poly.pdbx_strand_id
1 'polypeptide(L)'
;MRSGLRSSRCTAPHSRAIAANAEALGRVLGLGEGDLRTLRFGAAFHDIGKLAIPESVLNKPGPLTQSERLLVERHTVIRRPDPGPVAFLADVRPLVRAGHERWDGAGYPDGLAGEEIPLGARIIFA
;
A
#
# COMPACT_ATOMS: atom_id res chain seq x y z
N MET A 1 -6.72 24.95 23.69
CA MET A 1 -7.50 23.70 23.81
C MET A 1 -7.82 23.17 22.41
N ARG A 2 -7.53 21.88 22.19
CA ARG A 2 -7.98 20.96 21.13
C ARG A 2 -7.89 21.40 19.66
N SER A 3 -6.85 20.90 18.99
CA SER A 3 -6.92 20.47 17.58
C SER A 3 -6.17 19.15 17.45
N GLY A 4 -6.82 18.09 17.93
CA GLY A 4 -6.38 16.71 17.73
C GLY A 4 -6.88 16.22 16.38
N LEU A 5 -6.07 16.38 15.35
CA LEU A 5 -6.23 15.70 14.06
C LEU A 5 -4.87 15.12 13.65
N ARG A 6 -4.54 13.98 14.26
CA ARG A 6 -3.53 13.04 13.76
C ARG A 6 -4.24 11.76 13.34
N SER A 7 -5.09 11.89 12.33
CA SER A 7 -5.55 10.76 11.52
C SER A 7 -4.42 10.36 10.57
N SER A 8 -4.28 9.06 10.31
CA SER A 8 -3.33 8.46 9.36
C SER A 8 -3.19 9.31 8.09
N ARG A 9 -2.10 10.07 7.96
CA ARG A 9 -1.91 11.06 6.88
C ARG A 9 -1.44 10.39 5.59
N CYS A 10 -2.33 9.67 4.90
CA CYS A 10 -2.28 9.56 3.44
C CYS A 10 -2.79 10.89 2.87
N THR A 11 -1.96 11.93 2.91
CA THR A 11 -2.33 13.18 2.24
C THR A 11 -2.04 13.03 0.75
N ALA A 12 -2.89 13.60 -0.12
CA ALA A 12 -2.66 13.57 -1.56
C ALA A 12 -1.22 14.00 -1.97
N PRO A 13 -0.56 14.97 -1.31
CA PRO A 13 0.85 15.27 -1.54
C PRO A 13 1.81 14.10 -1.24
N HIS A 14 1.58 13.32 -0.18
CA HIS A 14 2.42 12.18 0.18
C HIS A 14 2.35 11.07 -0.88
N SER A 15 1.14 10.64 -1.25
CA SER A 15 0.96 9.60 -2.27
C SER A 15 1.48 10.04 -3.64
N ARG A 16 1.38 11.34 -3.98
CA ARG A 16 1.96 11.90 -5.21
C ARG A 16 3.48 11.85 -5.22
N ALA A 17 4.12 12.15 -4.09
CA ALA A 17 5.58 12.08 -3.98
C ALA A 17 6.08 10.64 -4.14
N ILE A 18 5.43 9.67 -3.48
CA ILE A 18 5.75 8.24 -3.65
C ILE A 18 5.57 7.82 -5.11
N ALA A 19 4.44 8.18 -5.73
CA ALA A 19 4.18 7.83 -7.13
C ALA A 19 5.23 8.40 -8.10
N ALA A 20 5.62 9.66 -7.90
CA ALA A 20 6.64 10.31 -8.74
C ALA A 20 8.02 9.64 -8.59
N ASN A 21 8.42 9.32 -7.35
CA ASN A 21 9.68 8.64 -7.08
C ASN A 21 9.69 7.22 -7.66
N ALA A 22 8.60 6.46 -7.46
CA ALA A 22 8.45 5.12 -8.00
C ALA A 22 8.50 5.11 -9.53
N GLU A 23 7.82 6.04 -10.19
CA GLU A 23 7.87 6.18 -11.65
C GLU A 23 9.28 6.53 -12.13
N ALA A 24 9.96 7.49 -11.48
CA ALA A 24 11.32 7.87 -11.86
C ALA A 24 12.29 6.68 -11.76
N LEU A 25 12.23 5.91 -10.67
CA LEU A 25 13.03 4.70 -10.52
C LEU A 25 12.65 3.64 -11.56
N GLY A 26 11.35 3.42 -11.79
CA GLY A 26 10.88 2.50 -12.82
C GLY A 26 11.41 2.84 -14.22
N ARG A 27 11.49 4.13 -14.57
CA ARG A 27 12.08 4.59 -15.84
C ARG A 27 13.58 4.28 -15.91
N VAL A 28 14.33 4.50 -14.82
CA VAL A 28 15.76 4.15 -14.74
C VAL A 28 15.97 2.64 -14.93
N LEU A 29 15.05 1.82 -14.42
CA LEU A 29 15.07 0.36 -14.57
C LEU A 29 14.55 -0.14 -15.92
N GLY A 30 14.13 0.76 -16.83
CA GLY A 30 13.67 0.39 -18.17
C GLY A 30 12.26 -0.21 -18.23
N LEU A 31 11.41 0.05 -17.23
CA LEU A 31 10.02 -0.44 -17.21
C LEU A 31 9.17 0.22 -18.31
N GLY A 32 8.25 -0.56 -18.88
CA GLY A 32 7.32 -0.07 -19.90
C GLY A 32 6.20 0.79 -19.32
N GLU A 33 5.51 1.56 -20.17
CA GLU A 33 4.43 2.47 -19.72
C GLU A 33 3.27 1.76 -19.00
N GLY A 34 3.06 0.46 -19.25
CA GLY A 34 2.10 -0.35 -18.49
C GLY A 34 2.49 -0.47 -17.02
N ASP A 35 3.72 -0.91 -16.75
CA ASP A 35 4.25 -1.06 -15.40
C ASP A 35 4.38 0.28 -14.69
N LEU A 36 4.81 1.33 -15.39
CA LEU A 36 4.86 2.69 -14.83
C LEU A 36 3.47 3.17 -14.40
N ARG A 37 2.41 2.89 -15.17
CA ARG A 37 1.04 3.18 -14.74
C ARG A 37 0.66 2.38 -13.50
N THR A 38 1.01 1.09 -13.44
CA THR A 38 0.76 0.23 -12.28
C THR A 38 1.49 0.74 -11.03
N LEU A 39 2.73 1.24 -11.15
CA LEU A 39 3.46 1.89 -10.05
C LEU A 39 2.74 3.14 -9.55
N ARG A 40 2.33 4.04 -10.46
CA ARG A 40 1.59 5.28 -10.09
C ARG A 40 0.33 4.95 -9.33
N PHE A 41 -0.46 3.98 -9.81
CA PHE A 41 -1.71 3.59 -9.15
C PHE A 41 -1.46 2.81 -7.84
N GLY A 42 -0.45 1.94 -7.80
CA GLY A 42 -0.03 1.26 -6.57
C GLY A 42 0.35 2.24 -5.47
N ALA A 43 1.17 3.24 -5.79
CA ALA A 43 1.53 4.29 -4.86
C ALA A 43 0.33 5.16 -4.45
N ALA A 44 -0.58 5.48 -5.38
CA ALA A 44 -1.76 6.29 -5.07
C ALA A 44 -2.76 5.56 -4.16
N PHE A 45 -2.94 4.26 -4.35
CA PHE A 45 -3.98 3.46 -3.69
C PHE A 45 -3.46 2.48 -2.62
N HIS A 46 -2.18 2.54 -2.24
CA HIS A 46 -1.58 1.59 -1.30
C HIS A 46 -2.34 1.43 0.03
N ASP A 47 -2.99 2.49 0.49
CA ASP A 47 -3.72 2.50 1.76
C ASP A 47 -5.25 2.46 1.59
N ILE A 48 -5.77 2.19 0.39
CA ILE A 48 -7.22 2.16 0.11
C ILE A 48 -7.97 1.18 1.01
N GLY A 49 -7.34 0.07 1.41
CA GLY A 49 -7.95 -0.91 2.31
C GLY A 49 -8.19 -0.40 3.73
N LYS A 50 -7.57 0.71 4.14
CA LYS A 50 -7.83 1.34 5.45
C LYS A 50 -9.27 1.83 5.58
N LEU A 51 -9.99 2.04 4.45
CA LEU A 51 -11.42 2.38 4.45
C LEU A 51 -12.29 1.30 5.14
N ALA A 52 -11.81 0.06 5.22
CA ALA A 52 -12.52 -1.03 5.90
C ALA A 52 -12.17 -1.15 7.41
N ILE A 53 -11.26 -0.32 7.92
CA ILE A 53 -10.80 -0.39 9.30
C ILE A 53 -11.55 0.66 10.14
N PRO A 54 -12.11 0.29 11.30
CA PRO A 54 -12.83 1.24 12.15
C PRO A 54 -11.95 2.44 12.54
N GLU A 55 -12.52 3.65 12.47
CA GLU A 55 -11.81 4.88 12.85
C GLU A 55 -11.33 4.85 14.30
N SER A 56 -12.08 4.18 15.20
CA SER A 56 -11.70 4.00 16.60
C SER A 56 -10.39 3.22 16.77
N VAL A 57 -10.07 2.33 15.82
CA VAL A 57 -8.82 1.58 15.77
C VAL A 57 -7.73 2.40 15.09
N LEU A 58 -8.01 3.00 13.92
CA LEU A 58 -7.03 3.82 13.18
C LEU A 58 -6.56 5.06 13.94
N ASN A 59 -7.43 5.65 14.77
CA ASN A 59 -7.16 6.88 15.52
C ASN A 59 -6.96 6.62 17.02
N LYS A 60 -6.78 5.36 17.43
CA LYS A 60 -6.64 4.99 18.83
C LYS A 60 -5.45 5.73 19.47
N PRO A 61 -5.64 6.45 20.59
CA PRO A 61 -4.52 7.01 21.32
C PRO A 61 -3.81 5.89 22.09
N GLY A 62 -2.54 5.66 21.76
CA GLY A 62 -1.71 4.63 22.41
C GLY A 62 -1.52 3.37 21.54
N PRO A 63 -0.89 2.32 22.08
CA PRO A 63 -0.58 1.12 21.32
C PRO A 63 -1.84 0.34 20.94
N LEU A 64 -1.81 -0.26 19.75
CA LEU A 64 -2.80 -1.26 19.34
C LEU A 64 -2.58 -2.54 20.14
N THR A 65 -3.68 -3.17 20.53
CA THR A 65 -3.69 -4.58 20.96
C THR A 65 -3.30 -5.48 19.79
N GLN A 66 -2.93 -6.73 20.07
CA GLN A 66 -2.59 -7.69 19.02
C GLN A 66 -3.73 -7.85 18.00
N SER A 67 -4.98 -7.96 18.46
CA SER A 67 -6.16 -8.12 17.58
C SER A 67 -6.41 -6.87 16.73
N GLU A 68 -6.23 -5.67 17.28
CA GLU A 68 -6.35 -4.43 16.53
C GLU A 68 -5.24 -4.27 15.50
N ARG A 69 -4.01 -4.69 15.84
CA ARG A 69 -2.89 -4.72 14.90
C ARG A 69 -3.18 -5.66 13.73
N LEU A 70 -3.60 -6.90 14.01
CA LEU A 70 -4.01 -7.86 12.97
C LEU A 70 -5.15 -7.33 12.10
N LEU A 71 -6.06 -6.55 12.68
CA LEU A 71 -7.12 -5.90 11.92
C LEU A 71 -6.57 -4.84 10.97
N VAL A 72 -5.68 -3.96 11.45
CA VAL A 72 -5.02 -2.94 10.60
C VAL A 72 -4.22 -3.59 9.50
N GLU A 73 -3.44 -4.64 9.79
CA GLU A 73 -2.60 -5.35 8.80
C GLU A 73 -3.42 -5.88 7.61
N ARG A 74 -4.72 -6.17 7.78
CA ARG A 74 -5.61 -6.59 6.68
C ARG A 74 -5.85 -5.52 5.62
N HIS A 75 -5.47 -4.25 5.83
CA HIS A 75 -5.64 -3.20 4.81
C HIS A 75 -4.89 -3.49 3.50
N THR A 76 -3.83 -4.30 3.56
CA THR A 76 -3.08 -4.75 2.36
C THR A 76 -3.91 -5.72 1.50
N VAL A 77 -4.91 -6.37 2.09
CA VAL A 77 -5.73 -7.39 1.44
C VAL A 77 -6.96 -6.76 0.79
N ILE A 78 -6.77 -6.19 -0.40
CA ILE A 78 -7.87 -5.67 -1.21
C ILE A 78 -8.62 -6.84 -1.87
N ARG A 79 -9.96 -6.84 -1.73
CA ARG A 79 -10.84 -7.81 -2.40
C ARG A 79 -10.66 -7.76 -3.92
N ARG A 80 -10.90 -8.90 -4.58
CA ARG A 80 -10.89 -8.96 -6.04
C ARG A 80 -11.94 -7.97 -6.58
N PRO A 81 -11.58 -7.07 -7.51
CA PRO A 81 -12.56 -6.18 -8.11
C PRO A 81 -13.55 -7.00 -8.93
N ASP A 82 -14.83 -6.64 -8.83
CA ASP A 82 -15.82 -7.11 -9.77
C ASP A 82 -15.48 -6.59 -11.18
N PRO A 83 -15.84 -7.31 -12.26
CA PRO A 83 -15.68 -6.81 -13.62
C PRO A 83 -16.43 -5.48 -13.76
N GLY A 84 -15.69 -4.39 -13.99
CA GLY A 84 -16.24 -3.03 -13.94
C GLY A 84 -15.17 -1.94 -14.01
N PRO A 85 -15.53 -0.66 -13.74
CA PRO A 85 -14.66 0.51 -13.93
C PRO A 85 -13.38 0.50 -13.09
N VAL A 86 -13.27 -0.41 -12.12
CA VAL A 86 -12.10 -0.59 -11.26
C VAL A 86 -11.19 -1.75 -11.67
N ALA A 87 -11.33 -2.26 -12.90
CA ALA A 87 -10.52 -3.36 -13.42
C ALA A 87 -9.00 -3.11 -13.34
N PHE A 88 -8.56 -1.85 -13.44
CA PHE A 88 -7.14 -1.47 -13.28
C PHE A 88 -6.57 -1.82 -11.89
N LEU A 89 -7.42 -2.01 -10.88
CA LEU A 89 -6.96 -2.48 -9.57
C LEU A 89 -6.46 -3.91 -9.61
N ALA A 90 -6.80 -4.71 -10.63
CA ALA A 90 -6.32 -6.08 -10.75
C ALA A 90 -4.78 -6.15 -10.75
N ASP A 91 -4.12 -5.28 -11.51
CA ASP A 91 -2.65 -5.22 -11.64
C ASP A 91 -1.99 -4.54 -10.43
N VAL A 92 -2.73 -3.67 -9.74
CA VAL A 92 -2.27 -2.92 -8.58
C VAL A 92 -2.31 -3.76 -7.30
N ARG A 93 -3.27 -4.68 -7.18
CA ARG A 93 -3.50 -5.49 -5.98
C ARG A 93 -2.27 -6.25 -5.49
N PRO A 94 -1.47 -6.92 -6.34
CA PRO A 94 -0.25 -7.58 -5.88
C PRO A 94 0.73 -6.61 -5.23
N LEU A 95 0.85 -5.38 -5.74
CA LEU A 95 1.75 -4.37 -5.20
C LEU A 95 1.27 -3.90 -3.81
N VAL A 96 -0.02 -3.62 -3.66
CA VAL A 96 -0.59 -3.19 -2.37
C VAL A 96 -0.52 -4.31 -1.33
N ARG A 97 -0.85 -5.55 -1.74
CA ARG A 97 -0.76 -6.72 -0.87
C ARG A 97 0.64 -6.90 -0.31
N ALA A 98 1.65 -6.76 -1.16
CA ALA A 98 3.04 -6.92 -0.78
C ALA A 98 3.66 -5.66 -0.14
N GLY A 99 2.88 -4.62 0.13
CA GLY A 99 3.42 -3.31 0.54
C GLY A 99 4.06 -3.25 1.92
N HIS A 100 3.81 -4.26 2.76
CA HIS A 100 4.47 -4.43 4.06
C HIS A 100 5.30 -5.72 4.13
N GLU A 101 5.55 -6.35 2.97
CA GLU A 101 6.51 -7.42 2.90
C GLU A 101 7.92 -6.89 3.12
N ARG A 102 8.77 -7.73 3.68
CA ARG A 102 10.14 -7.37 4.03
C ARG A 102 11.09 -8.28 3.31
N TRP A 103 12.23 -7.74 2.88
CA TRP A 103 13.25 -8.53 2.16
C TRP A 103 13.70 -9.79 2.92
N ASP A 104 13.66 -9.75 4.26
CA ASP A 104 14.02 -10.86 5.15
C ASP A 104 12.89 -11.88 5.40
N GLY A 105 11.72 -11.71 4.79
CA GLY A 105 10.56 -12.57 4.99
C GLY A 105 9.80 -12.35 6.31
N ALA A 106 10.20 -11.38 7.14
CA ALA A 106 9.51 -11.07 8.40
C ALA A 106 8.33 -10.10 8.22
N GLY A 107 7.91 -9.88 6.97
CA GLY A 107 6.80 -9.01 6.59
C GLY A 107 5.44 -9.70 6.65
N TYR A 108 4.43 -9.02 6.12
CA TYR A 108 3.06 -9.53 6.04
C TYR A 108 2.39 -9.00 4.76
N PRO A 109 1.31 -9.64 4.25
CA PRO A 109 0.54 -10.74 4.86
C PRO A 109 1.01 -12.15 4.49
N ASP A 110 1.89 -12.31 3.50
CA ASP A 110 2.28 -13.59 2.91
C ASP A 110 3.67 -14.06 3.37
N GLY A 111 4.50 -13.15 3.91
CA GLY A 111 5.86 -13.48 4.35
C GLY A 111 6.81 -13.70 3.17
N LEU A 112 6.60 -12.96 2.08
CA LEU A 112 7.43 -13.04 0.87
C LEU A 112 8.85 -12.53 1.18
N ALA A 113 9.87 -13.23 0.67
CA ALA A 113 11.26 -12.83 0.86
C ALA A 113 11.94 -12.48 -0.48
N GLY A 114 12.91 -11.56 -0.42
CA GLY A 114 13.72 -11.20 -1.57
C GLY A 114 12.93 -10.85 -2.83
N GLU A 115 13.15 -11.63 -3.89
CA GLU A 115 12.53 -11.42 -5.20
C GLU A 115 11.12 -11.99 -5.34
N GLU A 116 10.64 -12.76 -4.36
CA GLU A 116 9.22 -13.16 -4.30
C GLU A 116 8.33 -11.93 -4.11
N ILE A 117 8.86 -10.85 -3.52
CA ILE A 117 8.20 -9.57 -3.43
C ILE A 117 8.14 -8.95 -4.83
N PRO A 118 6.94 -8.61 -5.35
CA PRO A 118 6.79 -8.00 -6.67
C PRO A 118 7.71 -6.79 -6.82
N LEU A 119 8.40 -6.69 -7.97
CA LEU A 119 9.33 -5.59 -8.23
C LEU A 119 8.67 -4.23 -8.00
N GLY A 120 7.41 -4.07 -8.41
CA GLY A 120 6.68 -2.82 -8.19
C GLY A 120 6.44 -2.50 -6.71
N ALA A 121 6.23 -3.49 -5.85
CA ALA A 121 6.12 -3.27 -4.41
C ALA A 121 7.47 -2.84 -3.83
N ARG A 122 8.56 -3.50 -4.23
CA ARG A 122 9.91 -3.08 -3.85
C ARG A 122 10.22 -1.65 -4.29
N ILE A 123 9.81 -1.24 -5.48
CA ILE A 123 10.01 0.14 -5.95
C ILE A 123 9.22 1.16 -5.13
N ILE A 124 8.01 0.81 -4.67
CA ILE A 124 7.12 1.74 -3.95
C ILE A 124 7.49 1.84 -2.45
N PHE A 125 7.89 0.73 -1.82
CA PHE A 125 7.97 0.61 -0.36
C PHE A 125 9.37 0.31 0.20
N ALA A 126 10.40 0.19 -0.65
CA ALA A 126 11.79 0.03 -0.19
C ALA A 126 12.37 1.29 0.47
#